data_AF-A0A935M354-F1
#
_entry.id   AF-A0A935M354-F1
#
_cell.length_a   1.000
_cell.length_b   1.000
_cell.length_c   1.000
_cell.angle_alpha   90.00
_cell.angle_beta   90.00
_cell.angle_gamma   90.00
#
_symmetry.space_group_name_H-M   'P 1'
#
loop_
_entity.id
_entity.type
_entity.pdbx_description
1 polymer ?
#
loop_
_entity_poly.entity_id
_entity_poly.type
_entity_poly.pdbx_seq_one_letter_code
_entity_poly.pdbx_strand_id
1 'polypeptide(L)'
;MKKSYAFVAIQFTAIFILILTGSIFPSDIFKLTIMILFGLFALWAMYVHRFRFNALPELRDDSSLKTSGPYRFVRHPMYTSLIFISFIWVINDFQFSDLQYG
;
A
#
# COMPACT_ATOMS: atom_id res chain seq x y z
N MET A 1 17.57 -0.30 18.88
CA MET A 1 16.45 -0.04 17.95
C MET A 1 15.75 -1.36 17.64
N LYS A 2 14.43 -1.46 17.82
CA LYS A 2 13.69 -2.70 17.49
C LYS A 2 13.79 -2.94 15.98
N LYS A 3 14.05 -4.19 15.54
CA LYS A 3 14.25 -4.56 14.12
C LYS A 3 13.14 -4.05 13.19
N SER A 4 11.93 -3.86 13.71
CA SER A 4 10.79 -3.31 12.96
C SER A 4 10.99 -1.91 12.40
N TYR A 5 11.75 -1.03 13.08
CA TYR A 5 11.97 0.33 12.58
C TYR A 5 12.77 0.32 11.27
N ALA A 6 13.73 -0.59 11.15
CA ALA A 6 14.52 -0.74 9.93
C ALA A 6 13.65 -1.19 8.75
N PHE A 7 12.76 -2.17 8.95
CA PHE A 7 11.86 -2.63 7.88
C PHE A 7 10.88 -1.55 7.43
N VAL A 8 10.32 -0.79 8.36
CA VAL A 8 9.42 0.32 8.05
C VAL A 8 10.16 1.42 7.29
N ALA A 9 11.39 1.76 7.71
CA ALA A 9 12.21 2.74 6.99
C ALA A 9 12.50 2.29 5.55
N ILE A 10 12.95 1.04 5.37
CA ILE A 10 13.22 0.47 4.04
C ILE A 10 11.95 0.51 3.17
N GLN A 11 10.80 0.17 3.73
CA GLN A 11 9.53 0.17 3.02
C GLN A 11 9.15 1.58 2.52
N PHE A 12 9.18 2.58 3.40
CA PHE A 12 8.86 3.95 3.00
C PHE A 12 9.89 4.52 2.01
N THR A 13 11.18 4.19 2.17
CA THR A 13 12.21 4.58 1.20
C THR A 13 11.97 3.95 -0.17
N ALA A 14 11.64 2.65 -0.23
CA ALA A 14 11.36 1.97 -1.50
C ALA A 14 10.13 2.57 -2.21
N ILE A 15 9.05 2.82 -1.46
CA ILE A 15 7.84 3.48 -1.98
C ILE A 15 8.19 4.88 -2.50
N PHE A 16 9.00 5.63 -1.75
CA PHE A 16 9.41 6.97 -2.15
C PHE A 16 10.22 6.95 -3.45
N ILE A 17 11.15 6.00 -3.59
CA ILE A 17 11.92 5.81 -4.83
C ILE A 17 10.96 5.50 -5.99
N LEU A 18 10.02 4.56 -5.83
CA LEU A 18 9.05 4.21 -6.88
C LEU A 18 8.22 5.41 -7.34
N ILE A 19 7.80 6.28 -6.42
CA ILE A 19 7.05 7.49 -6.74
C ILE A 19 7.90 8.49 -7.54
N LEU A 20 9.21 8.60 -7.24
CA LEU A 20 10.11 9.54 -7.90
C LEU A 20 10.59 9.05 -9.28
N THR A 21 10.77 7.74 -9.45
CA THR A 21 11.33 7.18 -10.68
C THR A 21 10.27 6.70 -11.65
N GLY A 22 9.13 6.21 -11.14
CA GLY A 22 8.09 5.56 -11.95
C GLY A 22 6.91 6.48 -12.27
N SER A 23 6.16 6.10 -13.31
CA SER A 23 4.88 6.75 -13.59
C SER A 23 3.81 6.30 -12.59
N ILE A 24 3.42 7.23 -11.73
CA ILE A 24 2.45 7.02 -10.63
C ILE A 24 1.03 6.76 -11.17
N PHE A 25 0.74 7.26 -12.39
CA PHE A 25 -0.56 7.14 -13.04
C PHE A 25 -0.46 6.18 -14.23
N PRO A 26 -1.04 4.97 -14.11
CA PRO A 26 -1.13 4.06 -15.25
C PRO A 26 -1.98 4.67 -16.36
N SER A 27 -1.50 4.59 -17.60
CA SER A 27 -2.27 4.95 -18.80
C SER A 27 -3.35 3.92 -19.14
N ASP A 28 -3.15 2.68 -18.68
CA ASP A 28 -4.09 1.58 -18.83
C ASP A 28 -5.25 1.69 -17.82
N ILE A 29 -6.48 1.79 -18.35
CA ILE A 29 -7.69 1.92 -17.54
C ILE A 29 -7.93 0.75 -16.60
N PHE A 30 -7.49 -0.47 -16.95
CA PHE A 30 -7.60 -1.64 -16.09
C PHE A 30 -6.70 -1.49 -14.86
N LYS A 31 -5.43 -1.11 -15.08
CA LYS A 31 -4.47 -0.85 -13.99
C LYS A 31 -4.92 0.30 -13.11
N LEU A 32 -5.45 1.37 -13.72
CA LEU A 32 -6.00 2.52 -13.00
C LEU A 32 -7.19 2.13 -12.12
N THR A 33 -8.11 1.32 -12.64
CA THR A 33 -9.28 0.85 -11.89
C THR A 33 -8.88 0.03 -10.68
N ILE A 34 -7.93 -0.91 -10.85
CA ILE A 34 -7.38 -1.70 -9.75
C ILE A 34 -6.74 -0.80 -8.69
N MET A 35 -5.93 0.18 -9.11
CA MET A 35 -5.27 1.11 -8.20
C MET A 35 -6.29 1.91 -7.36
N ILE A 36 -7.37 2.40 -7.98
CA ILE A 36 -8.44 3.11 -7.28
C ILE A 36 -9.16 2.19 -6.29
N LEU A 37 -9.49 0.96 -6.69
CA LEU A 37 -10.16 0.00 -5.81
C LEU A 37 -9.33 -0.32 -4.55
N PHE A 38 -8.03 -0.59 -4.72
CA PHE A 38 -7.15 -0.84 -3.58
C PHE A 38 -6.88 0.43 -2.74
N GLY A 39 -6.87 1.61 -3.36
CA GLY A 39 -6.82 2.90 -2.67
C GLY A 39 -8.05 3.10 -1.78
N LEU A 40 -9.25 2.86 -2.31
CA LEU A 40 -10.51 2.91 -1.54
C LEU A 40 -10.53 1.84 -0.43
N PHE A 41 -9.98 0.66 -0.69
CA PHE A 41 -9.85 -0.40 0.33
C PHE A 41 -8.93 0.02 1.48
N ALA A 42 -7.83 0.72 1.19
CA ALA A 42 -6.94 1.31 2.20
C ALA A 42 -7.66 2.40 2.99
N LEU A 43 -8.39 3.29 2.32
CA LEU A 43 -9.19 4.34 2.98
C LEU A 43 -10.25 3.73 3.91
N TRP A 44 -10.94 2.68 3.48
CA TRP A 44 -11.93 1.98 4.32
C TRP A 44 -11.28 1.35 5.56
N ALA A 45 -10.11 0.73 5.39
CA ALA A 45 -9.33 0.22 6.52
C ALA A 45 -8.91 1.33 7.50
N MET A 46 -8.44 2.47 6.99
CA MET A 46 -8.06 3.62 7.81
C MET A 46 -9.25 4.21 8.56
N TYR A 47 -10.41 4.29 7.92
CA TYR A 47 -11.64 4.76 8.53
C TYR A 47 -12.07 3.85 9.69
N VAL A 48 -12.03 2.53 9.50
CA VAL A 48 -12.38 1.56 10.57
C VAL A 48 -11.41 1.65 11.76
N HIS A 49 -10.12 1.91 11.50
CA HIS A 49 -9.13 2.20 12.54
C HIS A 49 -9.23 3.61 13.13
N ARG A 50 -10.17 4.46 12.69
CA ARG A 50 -10.28 5.88 13.07
C ARG A 50 -8.96 6.64 12.93
N PHE A 51 -8.17 6.32 11.90
CA PHE A 51 -6.81 6.84 11.72
C PHE A 51 -5.83 6.58 12.89
N ARG A 52 -6.17 5.71 13.85
CA ARG A 52 -5.29 5.28 14.94
C ARG A 52 -4.40 4.10 14.52
N PHE A 53 -3.88 4.13 13.29
CA PHE A 53 -2.92 3.13 12.85
C PHE A 53 -1.52 3.55 13.31
N ASN A 54 -0.77 2.62 13.91
CA ASN A 54 0.66 2.79 14.09
C ASN A 54 1.33 2.11 12.89
N ALA A 55 2.17 2.85 12.16
CA ALA A 55 3.06 2.26 11.16
C ALA A 55 4.08 1.32 11.79
N LEU A 56 4.30 1.47 13.10
CA LEU A 56 5.13 0.59 13.90
C LEU A 56 4.31 -0.60 14.40
N PRO A 57 4.82 -1.84 14.34
CA PRO A 57 4.19 -3.03 14.88
C PRO A 57 4.32 -3.08 16.41
N GLU A 58 4.08 -1.96 17.08
CA GLU A 58 3.92 -1.90 18.52
C GLU A 58 2.44 -1.99 18.83
N LEU A 59 2.06 -3.13 19.40
CA LEU A 59 0.77 -3.33 20.05
C LEU A 59 0.65 -2.27 21.14
N ARG A 60 -0.36 -1.41 21.04
CA ARG A 60 -0.78 -0.58 22.17
C ARG A 60 -1.52 -1.49 23.14
N ASP A 61 -1.22 -1.38 24.43
CA ASP A 61 -1.84 -2.22 25.47
C ASP A 61 -3.38 -2.10 25.50
N ASP A 62 -3.94 -1.01 24.95
CA ASP A 62 -5.38 -0.76 24.80
C ASP A 62 -5.96 -1.13 23.41
N SER A 63 -5.27 -1.96 22.61
CA SER A 63 -5.79 -2.33 21.28
C SER A 63 -6.95 -3.32 21.40
N SER A 64 -8.19 -2.84 21.24
CA SER A 64 -9.34 -3.73 21.03
C SER A 64 -9.29 -4.33 19.62
N LEU A 65 -9.42 -5.66 19.54
CA LEU A 65 -9.41 -6.39 18.28
C LEU A 65 -10.62 -5.96 17.44
N LYS A 66 -10.39 -5.18 16.38
CA LYS A 66 -11.43 -4.78 15.44
C LYS A 66 -11.58 -5.84 14.36
N THR A 67 -12.63 -6.64 14.44
CA THR A 67 -13.00 -7.67 13.44
C THR A 67 -14.07 -7.17 12.46
N SER A 68 -14.52 -5.92 12.58
CA SER A 68 -15.53 -5.32 11.71
C SER A 68 -14.92 -4.65 10.46
N GLY A 69 -15.68 -4.61 9.37
CA GLY A 69 -15.25 -3.98 8.11
C GLY A 69 -14.24 -4.83 7.30
N PRO A 70 -13.22 -4.23 6.66
CA PRO A 70 -12.29 -4.95 5.78
C PRO A 70 -11.44 -5.99 6.52
N TYR A 71 -11.30 -5.82 7.84
CA TYR A 71 -10.63 -6.75 8.75
C TYR A 71 -11.32 -8.12 8.87
N ARG A 72 -12.58 -8.24 8.41
CA ARG A 72 -13.28 -9.53 8.30
C ARG A 72 -12.72 -10.41 7.17
N PHE A 73 -12.18 -9.79 6.13
CA PHE A 73 -11.69 -10.50 4.94
C PHE A 73 -10.17 -10.69 4.98
N VAL A 74 -9.43 -9.69 5.46
CA VAL A 74 -7.96 -9.70 5.47
C VAL A 74 -7.45 -9.14 6.79
N ARG A 75 -6.48 -9.81 7.43
CA ARG A 75 -5.93 -9.41 8.74
C ARG A 75 -5.20 -8.06 8.69
N HIS A 76 -4.62 -7.71 7.55
CA HIS A 76 -3.88 -6.47 7.34
C HIS A 76 -4.27 -5.76 6.04
N PRO A 77 -5.50 -5.21 5.96
CA PRO A 77 -6.04 -4.66 4.73
C PRO A 77 -5.22 -3.48 4.19
N MET A 78 -4.61 -2.67 5.06
CA MET A 78 -3.69 -1.59 4.64
C MET A 78 -2.44 -2.13 3.94
N TYR A 79 -1.81 -3.19 4.47
CA TYR A 79 -0.62 -3.77 3.84
C TYR A 79 -0.97 -4.44 2.51
N THR A 80 -2.14 -5.07 2.41
CA THR A 80 -2.63 -5.64 1.15
C THR A 80 -2.76 -4.55 0.09
N SER A 81 -3.45 -3.44 0.39
CA SER A 81 -3.54 -2.32 -0.55
C SER A 81 -2.17 -1.79 -0.97
N LEU A 82 -1.24 -1.64 -0.02
CA LEU A 82 0.09 -1.10 -0.28
C LEU A 82 0.91 -1.99 -1.22
N ILE A 83 0.86 -3.31 -1.01
CA ILE A 83 1.53 -4.29 -1.88
C ILE A 83 0.95 -4.21 -3.29
N PHE A 84 -0.39 -4.22 -3.43
CA PHE A 84 -1.02 -4.17 -4.75
C PHE A 84 -0.76 -2.87 -5.49
N ILE A 85 -0.84 -1.72 -4.82
CA ILE A 85 -0.52 -0.43 -5.44
C ILE A 85 0.95 -0.39 -5.89
N SER A 86 1.88 -0.79 -5.03
CA SER A 86 3.32 -0.82 -5.38
C SER A 86 3.59 -1.77 -6.55
N PHE A 87 2.91 -2.91 -6.59
CA PHE A 87 3.02 -3.88 -7.67
C PHE A 87 2.50 -3.32 -9.00
N ILE A 88 1.39 -2.58 -8.99
CA ILE A 88 0.88 -1.90 -10.19
C ILE A 88 1.87 -0.85 -10.70
N TRP A 89 2.51 -0.07 -9.82
CA TRP A 89 3.54 0.88 -10.23
C TRP A 89 4.72 0.20 -10.92
N VAL A 90 5.21 -0.91 -10.36
CA VAL A 90 6.30 -1.68 -10.95
C VAL A 90 5.92 -2.21 -12.34
N ILE A 91 4.74 -2.82 -12.49
CA ILE A 91 4.26 -3.32 -13.79
C ILE A 91 4.06 -2.18 -14.80
N ASN A 92 3.59 -1.02 -14.33
CA ASN A 92 3.40 0.14 -15.19
C ASN A 92 4.74 0.65 -15.75
N ASP A 93 5.78 0.66 -14.91
CA ASP A 93 7.12 1.10 -15.28
C ASP A 93 7.76 0.16 -16.32
N PHE A 94 7.70 -1.17 -16.09
CA PHE A 94 8.22 -2.16 -17.05
C PHE A 94 7.53 -2.06 -18.41
N GLN A 95 6.20 -1.90 -18.44
CA GLN A 95 5.48 -1.73 -19.71
C GLN A 95 5.85 -0.42 -20.40
N PHE A 96 6.09 0.66 -19.65
CA PHE A 96 6.49 1.94 -20.22
C PHE A 96 7.89 1.86 -20.84
N SER A 97 8.84 1.18 -20.19
CA SER A 97 10.17 0.96 -20.77
C SER A 97 10.09 0.16 -22.07
N ASP A 98 9.28 -0.89 -22.15
CA ASP A 98 9.14 -1.69 -23.37
C ASP A 98 8.58 -0.88 -24.55
N LEU A 99 7.74 0.13 -24.29
CA LEU A 99 7.18 1.02 -25.32
C LEU A 99 8.16 2.11 -25.80
N GLN A 100 9.19 2.46 -25.01
CA GLN A 100 10.18 3.47 -25.40
C GLN A 100 11.37 2.90 -26.19
N TYR A 101 11.65 1.59 -26.05
CA TYR A 101 12.81 0.94 -26.69
C TYR A 101 12.45 -0.03 -27.83
N GLY A 102 11.17 -0.14 -28.22
CA GLY A 102 10.69 -0.91 -29.38
C GLY A 102 10.25 -0.01 -30.53
#